data_AF-A0A6V7HMD7-F1
#
_entry.id   AF-A0A6V7HMD7-F1
#
_cell.length_a   1.000
_cell.length_b   1.000
_cell.length_c   1.000
_cell.angle_alpha   90.00
_cell.angle_beta   90.00
_cell.angle_gamma   90.00
#
_symmetry.space_group_name_H-M   'P 1'
#
loop_
_entity.id
_entity.type
_entity.pdbx_description
1 polymer ?
#
loop_
_entity_poly.entity_id
_entity_poly.type
_entity_poly.pdbx_seq_one_letter_code
_entity_poly.pdbx_strand_id
1 'polypeptide(L)' 'LTIKCWVCRSDKDPKCADPFDNTTVPISDCKQAPELEHLPGVKSTMCRKIRQK' A
#
# COMPACT_ATOMS: atom_id res chain seq x y z
N LEU A 1 1.01 -15.85 -8.10
CA LEU A 1 1.55 -14.52 -7.73
C LEU A 1 0.57 -13.78 -6.82
N THR A 2 1.04 -13.25 -5.70
CA THR A 2 0.29 -12.37 -4.79
C THR A 2 1.12 -11.10 -4.60
N ILE A 3 0.48 -9.94 -4.82
CA ILE A 3 1.11 -8.63 -4.67
C ILE A 3 0.77 -8.16 -3.25
N LYS A 4 1.80 -7.75 -2.52
CA LYS A 4 1.68 -7.27 -1.15
C LYS A 4 1.61 -5.74 -1.16
N CYS A 5 0.54 -5.19 -0.60
CA CYS A 5 0.32 -3.76 -0.46
C CYS A 5 0.54 -3.35 1.00
N TRP A 6 1.32 -2.28 1.21
CA TRP A 6 1.39 -1.60 2.49
C TRP A 6 0.27 -0.57 2.54
N VAL A 7 -0.70 -0.76 3.43
CA VAL A 7 -1.67 0.26 3.80
C VAL A 7 -1.14 0.90 5.06
N CYS A 8 -0.40 1.99 4.91
CA CYS A 8 0.19 2.67 6.05
C CYS A 8 -0.31 4.10 6.14
N ARG A 9 -0.25 4.66 7.36
CA ARG A 9 -0.32 6.10 7.56
C ARG A 9 0.85 6.55 8.41
N SER A 10 1.69 7.44 7.88
CA SER A 10 2.88 7.95 8.56
C SER A 10 2.58 8.74 9.84
N ASP A 11 1.35 9.24 10.00
CA ASP A 11 0.90 9.97 11.19
C ASP A 11 0.68 9.05 12.40
N LYS A 12 0.45 7.75 12.16
CA LYS A 12 0.15 6.75 13.19
C LYS A 12 1.20 5.64 13.26
N ASP A 13 1.86 5.36 12.16
CA ASP A 13 2.89 4.34 12.04
C ASP A 13 4.25 4.99 11.76
N PRO A 14 5.11 5.16 12.79
CA PRO A 14 6.44 5.74 12.61
C PRO A 14 7.35 4.89 11.71
N LYS A 15 7.02 3.62 11.49
CA LYS A 15 7.75 2.75 10.54
C LYS A 15 7.34 3.00 9.10
N CYS A 16 6.21 3.66 8.89
CA CYS A 16 5.86 4.19 7.58
C CYS A 16 6.22 5.67 7.38
N ALA A 17 6.95 6.27 8.32
CA ALA A 17 7.57 7.57 8.12
C ALA A 17 8.74 7.46 7.13
N ASP A 18 9.45 8.57 6.95
CA ASP A 18 10.69 8.58 6.17
C ASP A 18 11.90 8.62 7.11
N PRO A 19 12.77 7.60 7.13
CA PRO A 19 12.86 6.46 6.22
C PRO A 19 11.81 5.36 6.49
N PHE A 20 11.30 4.77 5.40
CA PHE A 20 10.35 3.65 5.45
C PHE A 20 11.03 2.37 5.94
N ASP A 21 10.49 1.77 6.99
CA ASP A 21 10.90 0.50 7.58
C ASP A 21 9.93 -0.62 7.18
N ASN A 22 10.43 -1.58 6.38
CA ASN A 22 9.63 -2.69 5.85
C ASN A 22 9.42 -3.85 6.83
N THR A 23 9.94 -3.75 8.06
CA THR A 23 9.86 -4.81 9.07
C THR A 23 8.50 -4.89 9.76
N THR A 24 7.60 -3.95 9.48
CA THR A 24 6.37 -3.77 10.27
C THR A 24 5.15 -3.29 9.47
N VAL A 25 3.99 -3.76 9.95
CA VAL A 25 2.60 -3.30 9.75
C VAL A 25 1.98 -3.70 8.38
N PRO A 26 0.71 -4.13 8.40
CA PRO A 26 0.20 -5.36 7.81
C PRO A 26 0.39 -5.44 6.30
N ILE A 27 1.00 -6.55 5.88
CA ILE A 27 1.00 -6.99 4.50
C ILE A 27 -0.44 -7.42 4.17
N SER A 28 -1.14 -6.59 3.40
CA SER A 28 -2.43 -6.96 2.82
C SER A 28 -2.22 -7.46 1.38
N ASP A 29 -3.00 -8.46 0.95
CA ASP A 29 -3.00 -8.85 -0.45
C ASP A 29 -3.72 -7.75 -1.23
N CYS A 30 -3.06 -7.14 -2.22
CA CYS A 30 -3.67 -6.10 -3.05
C CYS A 30 -4.92 -6.61 -3.78
N LYS A 31 -5.08 -7.93 -3.95
CA LYS A 31 -6.31 -8.53 -4.51
C LYS A 31 -7.53 -8.36 -3.61
N GLN A 32 -7.32 -8.11 -2.31
CA GLN A 32 -8.38 -7.84 -1.33
C GLN A 32 -8.73 -6.34 -1.26
N ALA A 33 -8.00 -5.48 -1.99
CA ALA A 33 -8.34 -4.06 -2.05
C ALA A 33 -9.72 -3.88 -2.71
N PRO A 34 -10.55 -2.95 -2.22
CA PRO A 34 -11.82 -2.63 -2.83
C PRO A 34 -11.62 -2.04 -4.22
N GLU A 35 -12.64 -2.19 -5.06
CA GLU A 35 -12.68 -1.60 -6.39
C GLU A 35 -12.74 -0.06 -6.31
N LEU A 36 -12.04 0.60 -7.23
CA LEU A 36 -12.04 2.06 -7.31
C LEU A 36 -13.29 2.52 -8.07
N GLU A 37 -14.12 3.36 -7.44
CA GLU A 37 -15.38 3.86 -8.04
C GLU A 37 -15.19 4.53 -9.41
N HIS A 38 -14.03 5.18 -9.61
CA HIS A 38 -13.69 5.88 -10.85
C HIS A 38 -12.95 5.00 -11.88
N LEU A 39 -12.60 3.74 -11.53
CA LEU A 39 -11.89 2.79 -12.38
C LEU A 39 -12.46 1.36 -12.22
N PRO A 40 -13.70 1.13 -12.69
CA PRO A 40 -14.33 -0.18 -12.55
C PRO A 40 -13.59 -1.26 -13.36
N GLY A 41 -13.45 -2.45 -12.79
CA GLY A 41 -12.82 -3.63 -13.37
C GLY A 41 -11.29 -3.61 -13.37
N VAL A 42 -10.64 -2.53 -12.93
CA VAL A 42 -9.17 -2.42 -12.96
C VAL A 42 -8.55 -3.04 -11.71
N LYS A 43 -7.70 -4.05 -11.89
CA LYS A 43 -6.93 -4.67 -10.80
C LYS A 43 -5.51 -4.13 -10.75
N SER A 44 -5.03 -3.83 -9.54
CA SER A 44 -3.65 -3.41 -9.31
C SER A 44 -2.66 -4.55 -9.62
N THR A 45 -1.72 -4.31 -10.52
CA THR A 45 -0.64 -5.25 -10.90
C THR A 45 0.74 -4.85 -10.40
N MET A 46 0.86 -3.65 -9.80
CA MET A 46 2.13 -3.09 -9.30
C MET A 46 1.87 -2.19 -8.09
N CYS A 47 2.77 -2.23 -7.10
CA CYS A 47 2.79 -1.27 -5.98
C CYS A 47 3.82 -0.18 -6.23
N ARG A 48 3.47 1.09 -5.99
CA ARG A 48 4.40 2.22 -6.08
C ARG A 48 4.54 2.91 -4.72
N LYS A 49 5.78 3.10 -4.27
CA LYS A 49 6.09 4.02 -3.15
C LYS A 49 6.08 5.45 -3.69
N ILE A 50 5.19 6.29 -3.17
CA ILE A 50 5.20 7.73 -3.46
C ILE A 50 5.85 8.42 -2.25
N ARG A 51 6.97 9.11 -2.48
CA ARG A 51 7.57 10.03 -1.51
C ARG A 51 7.15 11.44 -1.89
N GLN A 52 6.49 12.14 -0.97
CA GLN A 52 6.25 13.57 -1.10
C GLN A 52 7.45 14.28 -0.46
N LYS A 53 8.13 15.16 -1.22
CA LYS A 53 9.30 15.93 -0.76
C LYS A 53 8.86 17.31 -0.33
#